data_AF-A0A7C3NWL5-F1
#
_entry.id   AF-A0A7C3NWL5-F1
#
_cell.length_a   1.000
_cell.length_b   1.000
_cell.length_c   1.000
_cell.angle_alpha   90.00
_cell.angle_beta   90.00
_cell.angle_gamma   90.00
#
_symmetry.space_group_name_H-M   'P 1'
#
loop_
_entity.id
_entity.type
_entity.pdbx_description
1 polymer ?
#
loop_
_entity_poly.entity_id
_entity_poly.type
_entity_poly.pdbx_seq_one_letter_code
_entity_poly.pdbx_strand_id
1 'polypeptide(L)'
;MKLKTFWFVVYSSMFLILGAAPGRAGEAEMHHPKGWTFKMAKGDPVRGRAVYDKFSCYSCHEIRGEQFPPFDKTQAVGPELSQMGPLHPLEYFTESIVNPDAVGAKKYRGPDGRSKMPSFNADMTVQELIDISAYLASLRPRGVAKSVSGMGKVIALVPETQEIVVDHEEIKGFMDAMTMGYKVSPTALLKTVKAGDKIRFTIDTDKRAITRIEKLKN
;
A
#
# COMPACT_ATOMS: atom_id res chain seq x y z
N MET A 1 -24.66 0.73 81.57
CA MET A 1 -23.73 -0.38 81.88
C MET A 1 -23.49 -1.16 80.60
N LYS A 2 -22.23 -1.46 80.30
CA LYS A 2 -21.75 -2.07 79.06
C LYS A 2 -22.42 -3.42 78.77
N LEU A 3 -22.84 -3.66 77.53
CA LEU A 3 -22.73 -4.97 76.91
C LEU A 3 -22.36 -4.79 75.43
N LYS A 4 -21.20 -5.33 75.08
CA LYS A 4 -20.63 -5.39 73.73
C LYS A 4 -21.23 -6.60 72.98
N THR A 5 -20.87 -6.68 71.70
CA THR A 5 -20.87 -7.83 70.76
C THR A 5 -22.14 -8.07 69.94
N PHE A 6 -22.12 -8.53 68.68
CA PHE A 6 -21.08 -8.96 67.73
C PHE A 6 -21.69 -8.68 66.34
N TRP A 7 -21.07 -7.88 65.45
CA TRP A 7 -21.46 -7.83 64.04
C TRP A 7 -20.55 -8.78 63.26
N PHE A 8 -21.11 -9.86 62.72
CA PHE A 8 -20.46 -10.73 61.77
C PHE A 8 -20.26 -9.97 60.45
N VAL A 9 -19.02 -9.61 60.13
CA VAL A 9 -18.64 -9.26 58.76
C VAL A 9 -18.41 -10.58 58.03
N VAL A 10 -19.37 -10.97 57.19
CA VAL A 10 -19.20 -12.09 56.27
C VAL A 10 -18.23 -11.63 55.17
N TYR A 11 -16.98 -12.06 55.28
CA TYR A 11 -16.03 -11.99 54.17
C TYR A 11 -16.48 -13.03 53.12
N SER A 12 -17.24 -12.59 52.13
CA SER A 12 -17.52 -13.41 50.96
C SER A 12 -16.26 -13.46 50.11
N SER A 13 -15.42 -14.47 50.35
CA SER A 13 -14.31 -14.83 49.49
C SER A 13 -14.82 -15.09 48.07
N MET A 14 -14.67 -14.09 47.20
CA MET A 14 -14.95 -14.24 45.78
C MET A 14 -13.84 -15.11 45.20
N PHE A 15 -14.06 -16.43 45.19
CA PHE A 15 -13.23 -17.36 44.44
C PHE A 15 -13.40 -17.02 42.95
N LEU A 16 -12.41 -16.33 42.39
CA LEU A 16 -12.18 -16.30 40.95
C LEU A 16 -11.86 -17.74 40.52
N ILE A 17 -12.87 -18.45 40.05
CA ILE A 17 -12.67 -19.64 39.25
C ILE A 17 -12.04 -19.14 37.94
N LEU A 18 -10.72 -19.28 37.81
CA LEU A 18 -10.06 -19.25 36.51
C LEU A 18 -10.67 -20.39 35.69
N GLY A 19 -11.70 -20.07 34.90
CA GLY A 19 -12.12 -20.92 33.79
C GLY A 19 -10.96 -20.98 32.82
N ALA A 20 -10.19 -22.07 32.84
CA ALA A 20 -9.28 -22.40 31.77
C ALA A 20 -10.09 -22.36 30.46
N ALA A 21 -9.64 -21.53 29.51
CA ALA A 21 -10.23 -21.51 28.18
C ALA A 21 -10.25 -22.95 27.63
N PRO A 22 -11.36 -23.39 27.01
CA PRO A 22 -11.44 -24.75 26.48
C PRO A 22 -10.32 -24.94 25.46
N GLY A 23 -9.40 -25.86 25.78
CA GLY A 23 -8.38 -26.30 24.85
C GLY A 23 -9.06 -26.75 23.56
N ARG A 24 -8.63 -26.19 22.43
CA ARG A 24 -9.11 -26.61 21.11
C ARG A 24 -8.89 -28.11 20.97
N ALA A 25 -9.98 -28.86 20.98
CA ALA A 25 -9.98 -30.28 20.71
C ALA A 25 -9.47 -30.52 19.27
N GLY A 26 -8.41 -31.31 19.17
CA GLY A 26 -7.98 -32.14 18.04
C GLY A 26 -8.37 -31.68 16.63
N GLU A 27 -7.72 -30.64 16.14
CA GLU A 27 -7.51 -30.51 14.69
C GLU A 27 -6.31 -31.39 14.35
N ALA A 28 -6.45 -32.31 13.39
CA ALA A 28 -5.36 -33.20 13.00
C ALA A 28 -4.08 -32.37 12.77
N GLU A 29 -3.00 -32.69 13.49
CA GLU A 29 -1.70 -32.03 13.40
C GLU A 29 -1.10 -32.26 12.01
N MET A 30 -1.51 -31.42 11.07
CA MET A 30 -0.81 -31.18 9.83
C MET A 30 0.40 -30.28 10.17
N HIS A 31 1.47 -30.31 9.36
CA HIS A 31 2.70 -29.51 9.59
C HIS A 31 2.42 -28.00 9.81
N HIS A 32 1.25 -27.51 9.40
CA HIS A 32 0.68 -26.21 9.75
C HIS A 32 -0.86 -26.27 9.62
N PRO A 33 -1.60 -25.30 10.18
CA PRO A 33 -3.06 -25.24 10.03
C PRO A 33 -3.53 -25.23 8.57
N LYS A 34 -4.72 -25.78 8.31
CA LYS A 34 -5.35 -25.71 6.98
C LYS A 34 -5.62 -24.26 6.59
N GLY A 35 -5.16 -23.84 5.42
CA GLY A 35 -5.31 -22.45 4.95
C GLY A 35 -4.41 -21.46 5.68
N TRP A 36 -3.35 -21.92 6.35
CA TRP A 36 -2.33 -21.03 6.91
C TRP A 36 -1.69 -20.19 5.82
N THR A 37 -1.63 -18.88 6.05
CA THR A 37 -0.85 -17.95 5.26
C THR A 37 -0.03 -17.10 6.20
N PHE A 38 1.16 -16.71 5.76
CA PHE A 38 1.93 -15.68 6.45
C PHE A 38 1.11 -14.38 6.49
N LYS A 39 1.10 -13.73 7.66
CA LYS A 39 0.50 -12.41 7.84
C LYS A 39 1.52 -11.51 8.49
N MET A 40 1.75 -10.35 7.90
CA MET A 40 2.66 -9.35 8.49
C MET A 40 2.09 -8.82 9.81
N ALA A 41 2.99 -8.59 10.76
CA ALA A 41 2.64 -7.89 11.99
C ALA A 41 2.22 -6.45 11.70
N LYS A 42 1.38 -5.87 12.56
CA LYS A 42 0.97 -4.48 12.44
C LYS A 42 2.12 -3.55 12.86
N GLY A 43 2.64 -2.79 11.91
CA GLY A 43 3.65 -1.76 12.15
C GLY A 43 3.08 -0.40 12.55
N ASP A 44 3.99 0.51 12.91
CA ASP A 44 3.72 1.91 13.20
C ASP A 44 4.21 2.81 12.05
N PRO A 45 3.30 3.45 11.28
CA PRO A 45 3.66 4.35 10.20
C PRO A 45 4.53 5.54 10.61
N VAL A 46 4.42 6.03 11.85
CA VAL A 46 5.24 7.16 12.34
C VAL A 46 6.68 6.71 12.49
N ARG A 47 6.91 5.54 13.10
CA ARG A 47 8.25 4.93 13.16
C ARG A 47 8.74 4.57 11.76
N GLY A 48 7.87 4.08 10.88
CA GLY A 48 8.20 3.74 9.50
C GLY A 48 8.69 4.93 8.68
N ARG A 49 8.12 6.12 8.89
CA ARG A 49 8.63 7.37 8.30
C ARG A 49 10.06 7.65 8.75
N ALA A 50 10.38 7.43 10.03
CA ALA A 50 11.73 7.58 10.53
C ALA A 50 12.70 6.54 9.95
N VAL A 51 12.23 5.31 9.69
CA VAL A 51 13.02 4.29 8.97
C VAL A 51 13.30 4.73 7.53
N TYR A 52 12.30 5.29 6.83
CA TYR A 52 12.46 5.81 5.47
C TYR A 52 13.57 6.88 5.38
N ASP A 53 13.65 7.75 6.39
CA ASP A 53 14.72 8.76 6.54
C ASP A 53 16.07 8.11 6.89
N LYS A 54 16.08 7.24 7.91
CA LYS A 54 17.28 6.54 8.41
C LYS A 54 18.03 5.80 7.29
N PHE A 55 17.30 5.10 6.43
CA PHE A 55 17.87 4.35 5.30
C PHE A 55 17.98 5.19 4.01
N SER A 56 17.71 6.49 4.10
CA SER A 56 17.79 7.43 2.99
C SER A 56 17.01 6.98 1.75
N CYS A 57 15.84 6.37 1.95
CA CYS A 57 15.00 5.89 0.84
C CYS A 57 14.60 7.05 -0.11
N TYR A 58 14.54 8.27 0.42
CA TYR A 58 14.33 9.51 -0.35
C TYR A 58 15.38 9.78 -1.43
N SER A 59 16.57 9.16 -1.33
CA SER A 59 17.63 9.29 -2.34
C SER A 59 17.30 8.62 -3.67
N CYS A 60 16.28 7.76 -3.71
CA CYS A 60 15.83 7.09 -4.94
C CYS A 60 14.33 7.27 -5.19
N HIS A 61 13.54 7.49 -4.14
CA HIS A 61 12.08 7.53 -4.19
C HIS A 61 11.54 8.87 -3.69
N GLU A 62 10.73 9.53 -4.50
CA GLU A 62 10.00 10.74 -4.09
C GLU A 62 8.73 10.36 -3.32
N ILE A 63 8.44 11.11 -2.24
CA ILE A 63 7.14 11.19 -1.60
C ILE A 63 6.75 12.68 -1.52
N ARG A 64 5.81 13.10 -2.36
CA ARG A 64 5.30 14.46 -2.46
C ARG A 64 4.62 14.88 -1.16
N GLY A 65 4.93 16.10 -0.72
CA GLY A 65 4.37 16.68 0.50
C GLY A 65 5.07 16.22 1.79
N GLU A 66 6.01 15.28 1.70
CA GLU A 66 6.93 14.97 2.79
C GLU A 66 8.18 15.87 2.74
N GLN A 67 8.73 16.15 3.91
CA GLN A 67 9.96 16.90 4.07
C GLN A 67 11.08 15.91 4.39
N PHE A 68 11.78 15.48 3.34
CA PHE A 68 13.04 14.75 3.40
C PHE A 68 14.15 15.59 2.75
N PRO A 69 15.44 15.30 3.02
CA PRO A 69 16.53 16.00 2.35
C PRO A 69 16.36 16.00 0.82
N PRO A 70 16.71 17.11 0.14
CA PRO A 70 16.47 17.26 -1.28
C PRO A 70 17.25 16.20 -2.07
N PHE A 71 16.56 15.63 -3.05
CA PHE A 71 17.09 14.64 -3.98
C PHE A 71 17.11 15.24 -5.39
N ASP A 72 18.17 14.94 -6.15
CA ASP A 72 18.25 15.32 -7.57
C ASP A 72 17.32 14.43 -8.39
N LYS A 73 16.14 14.97 -8.74
CA LYS A 73 15.14 14.27 -9.56
C LYS A 73 15.67 13.79 -10.91
N THR A 74 16.76 14.38 -11.44
CA THR A 74 17.38 13.91 -12.69
C THR A 74 18.08 12.56 -12.52
N GLN A 75 18.31 12.14 -11.29
CA GLN A 75 18.88 10.86 -10.92
C GLN A 75 17.81 9.86 -10.43
N ALA A 76 16.51 10.16 -10.57
CA ALA A 76 15.40 9.33 -10.07
C ALA A 76 15.54 7.86 -10.48
N VAL A 77 15.93 7.03 -9.52
CA VAL A 77 16.21 5.60 -9.72
C VAL A 77 14.94 4.77 -9.56
N GLY A 78 14.09 5.13 -8.61
CA GLY A 78 12.86 4.42 -8.25
C GLY A 78 11.58 5.15 -8.65
N PRO A 79 10.43 4.45 -8.64
CA PRO A 79 9.12 5.08 -8.79
C PRO A 79 8.80 6.07 -7.65
N GLU A 80 7.97 7.06 -7.96
CA GLU A 80 7.30 7.93 -7.00
C GLU A 80 6.34 7.10 -6.11
N LEU A 81 6.30 7.38 -4.79
CA LEU A 81 5.64 6.51 -3.80
C LEU A 81 4.38 7.10 -3.14
N SER A 82 4.06 8.39 -3.30
CA SER A 82 2.96 9.07 -2.59
C SER A 82 1.60 8.40 -2.70
N GLN A 83 1.39 7.68 -3.80
CA GLN A 83 0.11 7.07 -4.15
C GLN A 83 0.07 5.55 -3.97
N MET A 84 1.16 4.93 -3.51
CA MET A 84 1.28 3.48 -3.62
C MET A 84 0.42 2.73 -2.62
N GLY A 85 0.11 3.30 -1.44
CA GLY A 85 -0.59 2.61 -0.36
C GLY A 85 -1.86 1.86 -0.80
N PRO A 86 -2.83 2.50 -1.48
CA PRO A 86 -4.03 1.78 -1.93
C PRO A 86 -3.85 1.00 -3.24
N LEU A 87 -2.66 1.01 -3.87
CA LEU A 87 -2.37 0.23 -5.10
C LEU A 87 -1.83 -1.16 -4.80
N HIS A 88 -1.29 -1.38 -3.60
CA HIS A 88 -0.57 -2.59 -3.26
C HIS A 88 -0.93 -3.06 -1.84
N PRO A 89 -0.94 -4.38 -1.59
CA PRO A 89 -1.05 -4.91 -0.24
C PRO A 89 0.21 -4.60 0.58
N LEU A 90 0.11 -4.70 1.90
CA LEU A 90 1.23 -4.46 2.82
C LEU A 90 2.45 -5.34 2.46
N GLU A 91 2.21 -6.61 2.16
CA GLU A 91 3.21 -7.61 1.84
C GLU A 91 4.01 -7.26 0.58
N TYR A 92 3.41 -6.55 -0.38
CA TYR A 92 4.12 -6.10 -1.58
C TYR A 92 5.23 -5.09 -1.25
N PHE A 93 4.97 -4.17 -0.32
CA PHE A 93 6.00 -3.23 0.15
C PHE A 93 7.11 -3.96 0.89
N THR A 94 6.73 -4.94 1.72
CA THR A 94 7.70 -5.77 2.45
C THR A 94 8.60 -6.54 1.48
N GLU A 95 8.03 -7.25 0.50
CA GLU A 95 8.79 -8.01 -0.51
C GLU A 95 9.69 -7.09 -1.33
N SER A 96 9.20 -5.89 -1.71
CA SER A 96 9.99 -4.92 -2.46
C SER A 96 11.27 -4.48 -1.73
N ILE A 97 11.29 -4.49 -0.39
CA ILE A 97 12.46 -4.09 0.41
C ILE A 97 13.42 -5.26 0.62
N VAL A 98 12.90 -6.46 0.90
CA VAL A 98 13.74 -7.63 1.24
C VAL A 98 14.19 -8.42 0.01
N ASN A 99 13.42 -8.33 -1.08
CA ASN A 99 13.65 -9.02 -2.34
C ASN A 99 13.25 -8.11 -3.53
N PRO A 100 13.98 -7.00 -3.74
CA PRO A 100 13.66 -6.03 -4.81
C PRO A 100 13.76 -6.63 -6.23
N ASP A 101 14.42 -7.79 -6.39
CA ASP A 101 14.50 -8.51 -7.66
C ASP A 101 13.21 -9.24 -8.03
N ALA A 102 12.41 -9.67 -7.05
CA ALA A 102 11.14 -10.36 -7.30
C ALA A 102 10.08 -9.44 -7.91
N VAL A 103 10.07 -8.18 -7.48
CA VAL A 103 9.01 -7.22 -7.81
C VAL A 103 9.61 -5.93 -8.33
N GLY A 104 9.34 -5.59 -9.59
CA GLY A 104 9.86 -4.35 -10.18
C GLY A 104 9.84 -4.33 -11.70
N ALA A 105 9.37 -3.21 -12.26
CA ALA A 105 9.33 -3.00 -13.71
C ALA A 105 10.73 -2.94 -14.32
N LYS A 106 10.87 -3.39 -15.57
CA LYS A 106 12.14 -3.45 -16.31
C LYS A 106 12.91 -2.12 -16.32
N LYS A 107 12.22 -0.98 -16.31
CA LYS A 107 12.84 0.36 -16.29
C LYS A 107 13.66 0.65 -15.02
N TYR A 108 13.37 -0.03 -13.92
CA TYR A 108 14.07 0.14 -12.64
C TYR A 108 15.17 -0.90 -12.42
N ARG A 109 15.56 -1.64 -13.46
CA ARG A 109 16.62 -2.65 -13.43
C ARG A 109 17.91 -2.15 -14.07
N GLY A 110 19.05 -2.62 -13.55
CA GLY A 110 20.38 -2.38 -14.11
C GLY A 110 20.65 -3.21 -15.38
N PRO A 111 21.82 -3.03 -16.02
CA PRO A 111 22.21 -3.80 -17.20
C PRO A 111 22.27 -5.31 -16.99
N ASP A 112 22.52 -5.74 -15.75
CA ASP A 112 22.54 -7.15 -15.33
C ASP A 112 21.13 -7.73 -15.07
N GLY A 113 20.07 -6.93 -15.28
CA GLY A 113 18.69 -7.32 -15.04
C GLY A 113 18.27 -7.32 -13.57
N ARG A 114 19.16 -6.97 -12.63
CA ARG A 114 18.81 -6.85 -11.21
C ARG A 114 18.19 -5.50 -10.90
N SER A 115 17.42 -5.42 -9.84
CA SER A 115 16.86 -4.18 -9.35
C SER A 115 17.97 -3.18 -8.99
N LYS A 116 17.75 -1.91 -9.32
CA LYS A 116 18.63 -0.82 -8.84
C LYS A 116 18.40 -0.51 -7.37
N MET A 117 17.27 -0.94 -6.81
CA MET A 117 17.02 -0.86 -5.36
C MET A 117 17.83 -1.97 -4.68
N PRO A 118 18.68 -1.64 -3.70
CA PRO A 118 19.43 -2.65 -2.95
C PRO A 118 18.48 -3.44 -2.03
N SER A 119 18.89 -4.65 -1.66
CA SER A 119 18.24 -5.39 -0.56
C SER A 119 18.74 -4.84 0.77
N PHE A 120 17.84 -4.73 1.75
CA PHE A 120 18.15 -4.20 3.08
C PHE A 120 18.23 -5.30 4.16
N ASN A 121 18.27 -6.58 3.78
CA ASN A 121 18.17 -7.72 4.71
C ASN A 121 19.26 -7.77 5.78
N ALA A 122 20.46 -7.26 5.47
CA ALA A 122 21.59 -7.28 6.39
C ALA A 122 21.59 -6.11 7.38
N ASP A 123 20.92 -5.01 7.03
CA ASP A 123 21.04 -3.72 7.73
C ASP A 123 19.76 -3.31 8.46
N MET A 124 18.61 -3.82 8.00
CA MET A 124 17.29 -3.48 8.55
C MET A 124 16.83 -4.55 9.54
N THR A 125 16.48 -4.13 10.75
CA THR A 125 15.84 -5.03 11.72
C THR A 125 14.44 -5.43 11.25
N VAL A 126 13.95 -6.57 11.75
CA VAL A 126 12.58 -7.01 11.47
C VAL A 126 11.54 -5.96 11.87
N GLN A 127 11.75 -5.25 12.99
CA GLN A 127 10.83 -4.21 13.44
C GLN A 127 10.82 -2.99 12.49
N GLU A 128 11.99 -2.59 11.99
CA GLU A 128 12.09 -1.50 11.01
C GLU A 128 11.41 -1.86 9.70
N LEU A 129 11.57 -3.10 9.22
CA LEU A 129 10.88 -3.61 8.04
C LEU A 129 9.35 -3.57 8.21
N ILE A 130 8.86 -4.00 9.38
CA ILE A 130 7.43 -3.96 9.72
C ILE A 130 6.91 -2.52 9.70
N ASP A 131 7.64 -1.59 10.34
CA ASP A 131 7.22 -0.20 10.46
C ASP A 131 7.30 0.55 9.12
N ILE A 132 8.38 0.40 8.35
CA ILE A 132 8.48 1.03 7.02
C ILE A 132 7.43 0.49 6.06
N SER A 133 7.13 -0.80 6.09
CA SER A 133 6.06 -1.39 5.27
C SER A 133 4.71 -0.76 5.63
N ALA A 134 4.43 -0.57 6.93
CA ALA A 134 3.22 0.11 7.39
C ALA A 134 3.17 1.58 6.95
N TYR A 135 4.30 2.29 6.97
CA TYR A 135 4.39 3.65 6.45
C TYR A 135 4.08 3.72 4.96
N LEU A 136 4.72 2.90 4.13
CA LEU A 136 4.49 2.85 2.69
C LEU A 136 3.04 2.47 2.35
N ALA A 137 2.45 1.49 3.05
CA ALA A 137 1.05 1.12 2.91
C ALA A 137 0.08 2.23 3.34
N SER A 138 0.51 3.12 4.25
CA SER A 138 -0.26 4.27 4.69
C SER A 138 -0.19 5.47 3.73
N LEU A 139 0.75 5.48 2.78
CA LEU A 139 0.93 6.59 1.86
C LEU A 139 -0.31 6.80 1.01
N ARG A 140 -0.88 7.98 1.17
CA ARG A 140 -2.00 8.48 0.40
C ARG A 140 -1.70 9.91 -0.01
N PRO A 141 -2.19 10.34 -1.17
CA PRO A 141 -1.99 11.71 -1.62
C PRO A 141 -2.67 12.69 -0.64
N ARG A 142 -1.92 13.56 0.02
CA ARG A 142 -2.50 14.63 0.84
C ARG A 142 -2.80 15.83 -0.05
N GLY A 143 -3.99 16.41 0.10
CA GLY A 143 -4.38 17.62 -0.65
C GLY A 143 -4.64 17.39 -2.14
N VAL A 144 -4.79 16.14 -2.58
CA VAL A 144 -5.20 15.84 -3.96
C VAL A 144 -6.68 16.19 -4.15
N ALA A 145 -6.99 16.85 -5.26
CA ALA A 145 -8.35 17.17 -5.63
C ALA A 145 -9.20 15.89 -5.75
N LYS A 146 -10.49 15.97 -5.38
CA LYS A 146 -11.45 14.85 -5.51
C LYS A 146 -11.55 14.30 -6.93
N SER A 147 -11.19 15.12 -7.91
CA SER A 147 -11.06 14.72 -9.29
C SER A 147 -9.82 15.33 -9.91
N VAL A 148 -9.10 14.53 -10.70
CA VAL A 148 -7.94 14.98 -11.48
C VAL A 148 -8.12 14.59 -12.93
N SER A 149 -7.58 15.38 -13.85
CA SER A 149 -7.64 15.08 -15.28
C SER A 149 -6.26 14.75 -15.82
N GLY A 150 -6.21 13.76 -16.71
CA GLY A 150 -5.01 13.33 -17.39
C GLY A 150 -5.22 13.23 -18.90
N MET A 151 -4.12 13.09 -19.63
CA MET A 151 -4.11 12.74 -21.04
C MET A 151 -3.31 11.45 -21.20
N GLY A 152 -3.66 10.65 -22.21
CA GLY A 152 -2.97 9.40 -22.45
C GLY A 152 -3.47 8.67 -23.68
N LYS A 153 -2.88 7.50 -23.91
CA LYS A 153 -3.23 6.58 -24.98
C LYS A 153 -3.85 5.32 -24.38
N VAL A 154 -4.97 4.88 -24.92
CA VAL A 154 -5.57 3.60 -24.54
C VAL A 154 -4.68 2.47 -25.05
N ILE A 155 -4.22 1.62 -24.13
CA ILE A 155 -3.42 0.43 -24.44
C ILE A 155 -4.31 -0.80 -24.58
N ALA A 156 -5.23 -1.00 -23.65
CA ALA A 156 -6.16 -2.13 -23.65
C ALA A 156 -7.48 -1.78 -22.95
N LEU A 157 -8.53 -2.51 -23.30
CA LEU A 157 -9.82 -2.49 -22.60
C LEU A 157 -10.05 -3.88 -22.02
N VAL A 158 -10.54 -3.94 -20.79
CA VAL A 158 -10.87 -5.20 -20.10
C VAL A 158 -12.30 -5.09 -19.55
N PRO A 159 -13.33 -5.21 -20.41
CA PRO A 159 -14.72 -5.02 -20.01
C PRO A 159 -15.17 -5.96 -18.89
N GLU A 160 -14.61 -7.17 -18.83
CA GLU A 160 -14.95 -8.22 -17.87
C GLU A 160 -14.65 -7.78 -16.43
N THR A 161 -13.58 -7.02 -16.24
CA THR A 161 -13.18 -6.45 -14.94
C THR A 161 -13.51 -4.97 -14.80
N GLN A 162 -14.22 -4.38 -15.79
CA GLN A 162 -14.56 -2.96 -15.87
C GLN A 162 -13.32 -2.05 -15.89
N GLU A 163 -12.26 -2.45 -16.58
CA GLU A 163 -10.97 -1.77 -16.59
C GLU A 163 -10.57 -1.23 -17.97
N ILE A 164 -9.73 -0.21 -17.94
CA ILE A 164 -8.99 0.33 -19.08
C ILE A 164 -7.52 0.47 -18.71
N VAL A 165 -6.63 0.02 -19.58
CA VAL A 165 -5.19 0.25 -19.45
C VAL A 165 -4.85 1.49 -20.25
N VAL A 166 -4.30 2.49 -19.58
CA VAL A 166 -3.92 3.77 -20.18
C VAL A 166 -2.44 4.01 -19.97
N ASP A 167 -1.74 4.31 -21.06
CA ASP A 167 -0.41 4.91 -21.03
C ASP A 167 -0.60 6.43 -20.92
N HIS A 168 -0.56 6.94 -19.68
CA HIS A 168 -0.88 8.33 -19.42
C HIS A 168 0.37 9.19 -19.21
N GLU A 169 0.25 10.45 -19.60
CA GLU A 169 1.22 11.49 -19.30
C GLU A 169 1.18 11.85 -17.80
N GLU A 170 2.01 12.80 -17.38
CA GLU A 170 1.96 13.32 -16.01
C GLU A 170 0.56 13.87 -15.70
N ILE A 171 -0.01 13.38 -14.60
CA ILE A 171 -1.23 13.92 -14.00
C ILE A 171 -0.77 14.83 -12.87
N LYS A 172 -0.68 16.14 -13.15
CA LYS A 172 -0.11 17.14 -12.23
C LYS A 172 -0.65 17.02 -10.82
N GLY A 173 0.27 16.93 -9.85
CA GLY A 173 -0.05 16.81 -8.42
C GLY A 173 -0.67 15.48 -8.00
N PHE A 174 -0.88 14.56 -8.94
CA PHE A 174 -1.43 13.23 -8.69
C PHE A 174 -0.36 12.18 -8.96
N MET A 175 0.02 11.95 -10.22
CA MET A 175 0.82 10.80 -10.63
C MET A 175 1.77 11.15 -11.77
N ASP A 176 2.98 10.59 -11.76
CA ASP A 176 3.89 10.64 -12.90
C ASP A 176 3.39 9.82 -14.09
N ALA A 177 3.98 10.05 -15.26
CA ALA A 177 3.63 9.31 -16.47
C ALA A 177 3.92 7.80 -16.30
N MET A 178 2.91 6.97 -16.58
CA MET A 178 3.04 5.51 -16.53
C MET A 178 1.92 4.82 -17.31
N THR A 179 2.12 3.53 -17.57
CA THR A 179 1.09 2.64 -18.11
C THR A 179 0.46 1.83 -16.98
N MET A 180 -0.85 2.02 -16.73
CA MET A 180 -1.57 1.25 -15.71
C MET A 180 -3.06 1.07 -16.00
N GLY A 181 -3.64 0.07 -15.33
CA GLY A 181 -5.07 -0.20 -15.35
C GLY A 181 -5.84 0.72 -14.40
N TYR A 182 -7.01 1.19 -14.84
CA TYR A 182 -7.97 1.94 -14.04
C TYR A 182 -9.34 1.28 -14.14
N LYS A 183 -10.07 1.23 -13.01
CA LYS A 183 -11.52 0.97 -13.04
C LYS A 183 -12.21 2.09 -13.80
N VAL A 184 -13.33 1.78 -14.45
CA VAL A 184 -14.12 2.77 -15.21
C VAL A 184 -15.57 2.79 -14.72
N SER A 185 -16.07 3.99 -14.42
CA SER A 185 -17.42 4.19 -13.89
C SER A 185 -18.10 5.40 -14.56
N PRO A 186 -19.18 5.22 -15.34
CA PRO A 186 -19.83 3.96 -15.66
C PRO A 186 -19.05 3.12 -16.69
N THR A 187 -19.19 1.79 -16.63
CA THR A 187 -18.55 0.86 -17.59
C THR A 187 -18.92 1.15 -19.05
N ALA A 188 -20.06 1.80 -19.30
CA ALA A 188 -20.47 2.25 -20.63
C ALA A 188 -19.44 3.15 -21.33
N LEU A 189 -18.59 3.86 -20.58
CA LEU A 189 -17.50 4.67 -21.13
C LEU A 189 -16.50 3.84 -21.93
N LEU A 190 -16.27 2.57 -21.59
CA LEU A 190 -15.37 1.69 -22.33
C LEU A 190 -15.79 1.51 -23.80
N LYS A 191 -17.09 1.64 -24.11
CA LYS A 191 -17.63 1.51 -25.47
C LYS A 191 -17.33 2.72 -26.36
N THR A 192 -16.86 3.84 -25.78
CA THR A 192 -16.60 5.10 -26.51
C THR A 192 -15.19 5.15 -27.11
N VAL A 193 -14.32 4.23 -26.71
CA VAL A 193 -12.90 4.19 -27.07
C VAL A 193 -12.46 2.78 -27.45
N LYS A 194 -11.28 2.68 -28.07
CA LYS A 194 -10.59 1.43 -28.41
C LYS A 194 -9.09 1.59 -28.18
N ALA A 195 -8.36 0.49 -28.16
CA ALA A 195 -6.90 0.51 -28.11
C ALA A 195 -6.33 1.39 -29.23
N GLY A 196 -5.31 2.18 -28.90
CA GLY A 196 -4.67 3.14 -29.79
C GLY A 196 -5.23 4.56 -29.72
N ASP A 197 -6.45 4.77 -29.21
CA ASP A 197 -7.06 6.09 -29.13
C ASP A 197 -6.31 7.00 -28.13
N LYS A 198 -6.08 8.26 -28.52
CA LYS A 198 -5.67 9.32 -27.59
C LYS A 198 -6.90 9.86 -26.86
N ILE A 199 -6.79 9.99 -25.55
CA ILE A 199 -7.91 10.40 -24.69
C ILE A 199 -7.48 11.47 -23.69
N ARG A 200 -8.42 12.37 -23.38
CA ARG A 200 -8.46 13.09 -22.12
C ARG A 200 -9.40 12.34 -21.19
N PHE A 201 -9.02 12.16 -19.93
CA PHE A 201 -9.83 11.45 -18.96
C PHE A 201 -9.85 12.18 -17.61
N THR A 202 -10.82 11.84 -16.78
CA THR A 202 -10.93 12.33 -15.39
C THR A 202 -11.01 11.15 -14.44
N ILE A 203 -10.21 11.17 -13.38
CA ILE A 203 -10.19 10.19 -12.30
C ILE A 203 -10.92 10.78 -11.09
N ASP A 204 -11.87 10.04 -10.51
CA ASP A 204 -12.34 10.23 -9.14
C ASP A 204 -11.28 9.62 -8.21
N THR A 205 -10.60 10.45 -7.42
CA THR A 205 -9.38 10.06 -6.69
C THR A 205 -9.67 9.20 -5.47
N ASP A 206 -10.88 9.28 -4.92
CA ASP A 206 -11.34 8.43 -3.83
C ASP A 206 -11.70 7.03 -4.35
N LYS A 207 -12.42 6.97 -5.48
CA LYS A 207 -12.81 5.69 -6.11
C LYS A 207 -11.73 5.07 -6.97
N ARG A 208 -10.70 5.84 -7.32
CA ARG A 208 -9.62 5.47 -8.24
C ARG A 208 -10.14 4.94 -9.57
N ALA A 209 -11.21 5.59 -10.04
CA ALA A 209 -11.93 5.19 -11.23
C ALA A 209 -11.98 6.35 -12.22
N ILE A 210 -11.79 6.04 -13.49
CA ILE A 210 -12.04 6.99 -14.57
C ILE A 210 -13.55 7.19 -14.68
N THR A 211 -13.97 8.44 -14.54
CA THR A 211 -15.38 8.86 -14.57
C THR A 211 -15.78 9.64 -15.81
N ARG A 212 -14.80 10.08 -16.61
CA ARG A 212 -15.01 10.73 -17.91
C ARG A 212 -13.91 10.34 -18.87
N ILE A 213 -14.27 10.14 -20.13
CA ILE A 213 -13.35 9.89 -21.24
C ILE A 213 -13.79 10.74 -22.43
N GLU A 214 -12.85 11.50 -22.98
CA GLU A 214 -13.02 12.29 -24.19
C GLU A 214 -11.94 11.87 -25.19
N LYS A 215 -12.36 11.36 -26.36
CA LYS A 215 -11.45 11.03 -27.45
C LYS A 215 -10.88 12.32 -28.05
N LEU A 216 -9.56 12.40 -28.11
CA LEU A 216 -8.86 13.49 -28.76
C LEU A 216 -8.79 13.23 -30.27
N LYS A 217 -8.97 14.28 -31.08
CA LYS A 217 -8.71 14.19 -32.52
C LYS A 217 -7.20 14.08 -32.73
N ASN A 218 -6.80 13.16 -33.62
CA ASN A 218 -5.41 12.98 -34.00
C ASN A 218 -4.87 14.20 -34.75
#